data_AF-S2XHU1-F1
#
_entry.id   AF-S2XHU1-F1
#
_cell.length_a   1.000
_cell.length_b   1.000
_cell.length_c   1.000
_cell.angle_alpha   90.00
_cell.angle_beta   90.00
_cell.angle_gamma   90.00
#
_symmetry.space_group_name_H-M   'P 1'
#
loop_
_entity.id
_entity.type
_entity.pdbx_description
1 polymer ?
#
loop_
_entity_poly.entity_id
_entity_poly.type
_entity_poly.pdbx_seq_one_letter_code
_entity_poly.pdbx_strand_id
1 'polypeptide(L)'
;MLALSFSGVAGATYSVHKGDTLNGIAYKYRMGYQDLRSLNPQIKNPHQLNIGQSIVVRTPDKASDLVDYAKVLKTQTKYVYGADYSLAPYKADCSSWTKHVYAKFGVNLPRTSREQSHIGTSISFKNMKKGDLMFFASNGKTISHVGIYMGNGQWISNLNTANSVQTFSVWGPWTQKHFMWAQRVL
;
A
#
# COMPACT_ATOMS: atom_id res chain seq x y z
N MET A 1 -21.08 16.61 -16.33
CA MET A 1 -20.03 15.61 -15.98
C MET A 1 -19.60 15.89 -14.56
N LEU A 2 -19.93 15.00 -13.61
CA LEU A 2 -19.50 15.13 -12.22
C LEU A 2 -18.00 14.81 -12.13
N ALA A 3 -17.19 15.81 -11.81
CA ALA A 3 -15.82 15.57 -11.36
C ALA A 3 -15.89 15.04 -9.92
N LEU A 4 -15.48 13.79 -9.71
CA LEU A 4 -15.23 13.25 -8.38
C LEU A 4 -14.16 14.10 -7.71
N SER A 5 -14.57 14.90 -6.72
CA SER A 5 -13.67 15.62 -5.83
C SER A 5 -12.94 14.62 -4.95
N PHE A 6 -11.63 14.45 -5.18
CA PHE A 6 -10.75 13.77 -4.22
C PHE A 6 -10.45 14.71 -3.05
N SER A 7 -11.37 14.77 -2.09
CA SER A 7 -11.13 15.32 -0.77
C SER A 7 -10.44 14.26 0.11
N GLY A 8 -9.31 14.64 0.73
CA GLY A 8 -8.80 13.93 1.91
C GLY A 8 -7.42 13.29 1.82
N VAL A 9 -6.38 14.03 1.43
CA VAL A 9 -5.02 13.73 1.91
C VAL A 9 -4.42 15.04 2.42
N ALA A 10 -4.17 15.13 3.72
CA ALA A 10 -3.45 16.24 4.33
C ALA A 10 -2.11 16.42 3.61
N GLY A 11 -1.94 17.53 2.90
CA GLY A 11 -0.72 17.82 2.16
C GLY A 11 0.45 18.08 3.10
N ALA A 12 1.61 17.49 2.82
CA ALA A 12 2.86 17.92 3.43
C ALA A 12 3.34 19.21 2.74
N THR A 13 4.22 19.96 3.39
CA THR A 13 4.82 21.16 2.78
C THR A 13 6.30 20.93 2.53
N TYR A 14 6.74 21.25 1.32
CA TYR A 14 8.15 21.31 0.92
C TYR A 14 8.61 22.76 0.87
N SER A 15 9.78 23.07 1.43
CA SER A 15 10.40 24.39 1.31
C SER A 15 11.40 24.37 0.15
N VAL A 16 11.27 25.32 -0.77
CA VAL A 16 12.12 25.43 -1.97
C VAL A 16 13.57 25.74 -1.58
N HIS A 17 14.50 25.01 -2.20
CA HIS A 17 15.94 25.24 -2.09
C HIS A 17 16.50 25.82 -3.40
N LYS A 18 17.74 26.34 -3.33
CA LYS A 18 18.43 26.86 -4.51
C LYS A 18 18.55 25.77 -5.59
N GLY A 19 18.08 26.08 -6.80
CA GLY A 19 18.15 25.18 -7.95
C GLY A 19 16.94 24.25 -8.12
N ASP A 20 15.97 24.28 -7.20
CA ASP A 20 14.73 23.52 -7.37
C ASP A 20 13.89 24.04 -8.53
N THR A 21 13.22 23.11 -9.21
CA THR A 21 12.17 23.41 -10.17
C THR A 21 10.88 22.72 -9.74
N LEU A 22 9.72 23.24 -10.15
CA LEU A 22 8.44 22.62 -9.81
C LEU A 22 8.36 21.17 -10.33
N ASN A 23 8.94 20.91 -11.51
CA ASN A 23 8.97 19.57 -12.08
C ASN A 23 9.93 18.63 -11.33
N GLY A 24 11.08 19.13 -10.86
CA GLY A 24 12.01 18.37 -10.01
C GLY A 24 11.38 18.02 -8.65
N ILE A 25 10.63 18.95 -8.06
CA ILE A 25 9.87 18.70 -6.83
C ILE A 25 8.75 17.67 -7.09
N ALA A 26 7.99 17.80 -8.19
CA ALA A 26 6.97 16.82 -8.57
C ALA A 26 7.59 15.42 -8.71
N TYR A 27 8.71 15.30 -9.42
CA TYR A 27 9.44 14.05 -9.58
C TYR A 27 9.91 13.46 -8.23
N LYS A 28 10.50 14.30 -7.36
CA LYS A 28 10.94 13.90 -6.01
C LYS A 28 9.81 13.30 -5.18
N TYR A 29 8.60 13.84 -5.32
CA TYR A 29 7.40 13.38 -4.63
C TYR A 29 6.55 12.41 -5.46
N ARG A 30 7.07 11.90 -6.59
CA ARG A 30 6.36 10.99 -7.52
C ARG A 30 4.97 11.48 -7.93
N MET A 31 4.82 12.78 -8.06
CA MET A 31 3.61 13.45 -8.51
C MET A 31 3.72 13.81 -9.99
N GLY A 32 2.58 13.83 -10.71
CA GLY A 32 2.52 14.50 -12.00
C GLY A 32 2.72 16.02 -11.83
N TYR A 33 3.37 16.66 -12.81
CA TYR A 33 3.54 18.12 -12.81
C TYR A 33 2.20 18.87 -12.67
N GLN A 34 1.18 18.41 -13.40
CA GLN A 34 -0.17 19.00 -13.36
C GLN A 34 -0.85 18.78 -12.00
N ASP A 35 -0.65 17.62 -11.38
CA ASP A 35 -1.17 17.34 -10.05
C ASP A 35 -0.55 18.28 -9.02
N LEU A 36 0.79 18.42 -9.04
CA LEU A 36 1.49 19.36 -8.15
C LEU A 36 1.03 20.80 -8.39
N ARG A 37 0.82 21.21 -9.65
CA ARG A 37 0.29 22.53 -10.00
C ARG A 37 -1.12 22.76 -9.45
N SER A 38 -2.01 21.76 -9.52
CA SER A 38 -3.39 21.87 -9.03
C SER A 38 -3.47 22.07 -7.52
N LEU A 39 -2.52 21.52 -6.76
CA LEU A 39 -2.40 21.73 -5.31
C LEU A 39 -1.77 23.07 -4.95
N ASN A 40 -1.12 23.73 -5.91
CA ASN A 40 -0.40 24.98 -5.69
C ASN A 40 -0.86 26.12 -6.60
N PRO A 41 -2.16 26.46 -6.62
CA PRO A 41 -2.69 27.53 -7.46
C PRO A 41 -2.08 28.91 -7.15
N GLN A 42 -1.49 29.10 -5.97
CA GLN A 42 -0.78 30.30 -5.57
C GLN A 42 0.53 30.54 -6.34
N ILE A 43 1.10 29.51 -6.99
CA ILE A 43 2.33 29.64 -7.78
C ILE A 43 1.98 30.17 -9.17
N LYS A 44 2.06 31.49 -9.32
CA LYS A 44 1.76 32.18 -10.59
C LYS A 44 2.76 31.85 -11.69
N ASN A 45 4.06 31.81 -11.35
CA ASN A 45 5.13 31.48 -12.30
C ASN A 45 5.87 30.19 -11.85
N PRO A 46 5.61 29.03 -12.48
CA PRO A 46 6.23 27.76 -12.09
C PRO A 46 7.73 27.66 -12.41
N HIS A 47 8.28 28.60 -13.20
CA HIS A 47 9.70 28.69 -13.54
C HIS A 47 10.49 29.60 -12.60
N GLN A 48 9.83 30.29 -11.67
CA GLN A 48 10.46 31.19 -10.71
C GLN A 48 9.99 30.83 -9.30
N LEU A 49 10.73 29.94 -8.66
CA LEU A 49 10.50 29.58 -7.26
C LEU A 49 11.46 30.36 -6.37
N ASN A 50 10.94 30.94 -5.29
CA ASN A 50 11.76 31.63 -4.30
C ASN A 50 12.27 30.63 -3.27
N ILE A 51 13.55 30.74 -2.88
CA ILE A 51 14.09 29.94 -1.78
C ILE A 51 13.24 30.19 -0.52
N GLY A 52 12.87 29.12 0.18
CA GLY A 52 11.98 29.18 1.33
C GLY A 52 10.49 29.11 0.99
N GLN A 53 10.10 29.28 -0.29
CA GLN A 53 8.71 29.21 -0.72
C GLN A 53 8.11 27.84 -0.40
N SER A 54 6.91 27.84 0.18
CA SER A 54 6.19 26.62 0.55
C SER A 54 5.42 26.06 -0.64
N ILE A 55 5.67 24.79 -0.94
CA ILE A 55 4.99 24.00 -1.96
C ILE A 55 4.19 22.91 -1.25
N VAL A 56 2.88 22.90 -1.45
CA VAL A 56 2.00 21.82 -1.00
C VAL A 56 2.27 20.60 -1.88
N VAL A 57 2.85 19.57 -1.29
CA VAL A 57 3.14 18.30 -1.95
C VAL A 57 2.26 17.23 -1.31
N ARG A 58 1.98 16.17 -2.07
CA ARG A 58 1.59 14.90 -1.45
C ARG A 58 2.88 14.13 -1.22
N THR A 59 3.09 13.62 -0.02
CA THR A 59 4.05 12.54 0.14
C THR A 59 3.51 11.34 -0.63
N PRO A 60 4.30 10.70 -1.51
CA PRO A 60 3.94 9.39 -2.03
C PRO A 60 4.09 8.42 -0.86
N ASP A 61 3.06 8.33 -0.02
CA ASP A 61 2.96 7.26 0.94
C ASP A 61 2.64 6.00 0.15
N LYS A 62 3.70 5.37 -0.37
CA LYS A 62 3.62 4.12 -1.12
C LYS A 62 2.77 3.08 -0.40
N ALA A 63 2.77 3.09 0.94
CA ALA A 63 1.95 2.18 1.71
C ALA A 63 0.46 2.55 1.67
N SER A 64 0.12 3.84 1.67
CA SER A 64 -1.27 4.28 1.43
C SER A 64 -1.74 3.94 0.03
N ASP A 65 -0.95 4.26 -0.99
CA ASP A 65 -1.30 3.94 -2.38
C ASP A 65 -1.45 2.42 -2.61
N LEU A 66 -0.58 1.62 -1.99
CA LEU A 66 -0.65 0.17 -2.03
C LEU A 66 -1.93 -0.35 -1.37
N VAL A 67 -2.29 0.19 -0.22
CA VAL A 67 -3.52 -0.20 0.49
C VAL A 67 -4.77 0.23 -0.29
N ASP A 68 -4.76 1.39 -0.93
CA ASP A 68 -5.88 1.83 -1.77
C ASP A 68 -6.00 0.98 -3.04
N TYR A 69 -4.89 0.62 -3.67
CA TYR A 69 -4.89 -0.36 -4.75
C TYR A 69 -5.44 -1.72 -4.30
N ALA A 70 -5.02 -2.21 -3.13
CA ALA A 70 -5.51 -3.45 -2.56
C ALA A 70 -7.03 -3.44 -2.32
N LYS A 71 -7.60 -2.30 -1.88
CA LYS A 71 -9.05 -2.15 -1.70
C LYS A 71 -9.82 -2.19 -3.02
N VAL A 72 -9.27 -1.62 -4.10
CA VAL A 72 -9.91 -1.68 -5.44
C VAL A 72 -10.08 -3.12 -5.91
N LEU A 73 -9.15 -4.01 -5.57
CA LEU A 73 -9.21 -5.42 -5.95
C LEU A 73 -10.33 -6.21 -5.25
N LYS A 74 -11.02 -5.63 -4.25
CA LYS A 74 -12.07 -6.32 -3.47
C LYS A 74 -13.18 -6.92 -4.32
N THR A 75 -13.56 -6.24 -5.39
CA THR A 75 -14.64 -6.67 -6.30
C THR A 75 -14.12 -7.35 -7.56
N GLN A 76 -12.80 -7.40 -7.75
CA GLN A 76 -12.17 -7.91 -8.99
C GLN A 76 -11.53 -9.28 -8.80
N THR A 77 -11.07 -9.59 -7.59
CA THR A 77 -10.34 -10.82 -7.30
C THR A 77 -11.27 -11.89 -6.76
N LYS A 78 -11.25 -13.07 -7.38
CA LYS A 78 -11.81 -14.31 -6.84
C LYS A 78 -10.71 -15.15 -6.20
N TYR A 79 -11.00 -15.71 -5.03
CA TYR A 79 -10.09 -16.66 -4.39
C TYR A 79 -10.01 -17.97 -5.18
N VAL A 80 -8.79 -18.38 -5.51
CA VAL A 80 -8.45 -19.69 -6.10
C VAL A 80 -7.16 -20.16 -5.45
N TYR A 81 -7.24 -21.23 -4.65
CA TYR A 81 -6.08 -21.79 -3.97
C TYR A 81 -5.02 -22.24 -4.98
N GLY A 82 -3.77 -21.84 -4.77
CA GLY A 82 -2.67 -22.26 -5.63
C GLY A 82 -2.74 -21.70 -7.06
N ALA A 83 -3.55 -20.66 -7.30
CA ALA A 83 -3.71 -20.09 -8.64
C ALA A 83 -2.36 -19.78 -9.32
N ASP A 84 -2.27 -20.07 -10.61
CA ASP A 84 -1.14 -19.63 -11.42
C ASP A 84 -1.02 -18.10 -11.34
N TYR A 85 0.21 -17.59 -11.19
CA TYR A 85 0.44 -16.15 -11.02
C TYR A 85 0.01 -15.33 -12.24
N SER A 86 0.00 -15.91 -13.43
CA SER A 86 -0.47 -15.26 -14.66
C SER A 86 -1.95 -14.86 -14.60
N LEU A 87 -2.73 -15.44 -13.68
CA LEU A 87 -4.16 -15.12 -13.49
C LEU A 87 -4.41 -13.98 -12.49
N ALA A 88 -3.37 -13.48 -11.82
CA ALA A 88 -3.50 -12.37 -10.90
C ALA A 88 -3.75 -11.04 -11.65
N PRO A 89 -4.58 -10.13 -11.11
CA PRO A 89 -5.23 -10.22 -9.80
C PRO A 89 -6.59 -10.93 -9.82
N TYR A 90 -7.13 -11.32 -10.97
CA TYR A 90 -8.52 -11.77 -11.11
C TYR A 90 -8.80 -13.12 -10.44
N LYS A 91 -7.86 -14.05 -10.48
CA LYS A 91 -7.89 -15.30 -9.71
C LYS A 91 -6.58 -15.45 -8.96
N ALA A 92 -6.66 -15.47 -7.64
CA ALA A 92 -5.48 -15.50 -6.80
C ALA A 92 -5.75 -16.23 -5.48
N ASP A 93 -4.69 -16.70 -4.82
CA ASP A 93 -4.72 -17.00 -3.38
C ASP A 93 -4.14 -15.82 -2.59
N CYS A 94 -3.99 -15.97 -1.28
CA CYS A 94 -3.45 -14.92 -0.43
C CYS A 94 -2.05 -14.43 -0.84
N SER A 95 -1.17 -15.36 -1.24
CA SER A 95 0.23 -15.09 -1.55
C SER A 95 0.44 -14.61 -2.99
N SER A 96 -0.30 -15.15 -3.97
CA SER A 96 -0.25 -14.62 -5.34
C SER A 96 -0.92 -13.25 -5.44
N TRP A 97 -1.95 -12.98 -4.63
CA TRP A 97 -2.59 -11.67 -4.56
C TRP A 97 -1.69 -10.60 -3.94
N THR A 98 -1.06 -10.88 -2.79
CA THR A 98 -0.07 -9.97 -2.18
C THR A 98 1.12 -9.75 -3.10
N LYS A 99 1.65 -10.80 -3.74
CA LYS A 99 2.72 -10.66 -4.75
C LYS A 99 2.32 -9.69 -5.87
N HIS A 100 1.11 -9.82 -6.41
CA HIS A 100 0.62 -8.91 -7.44
C HIS A 100 0.49 -7.47 -6.96
N VAL A 101 -0.10 -7.26 -5.77
CA VAL A 101 -0.24 -5.94 -5.16
C VAL A 101 1.14 -5.27 -5.01
N TYR A 102 2.10 -5.94 -4.38
CA TYR A 102 3.43 -5.37 -4.13
C TYR A 102 4.27 -5.18 -5.40
N ALA A 103 4.09 -6.03 -6.42
CA ALA A 103 4.76 -5.87 -7.71
C ALA A 103 4.42 -4.54 -8.39
N LYS A 104 3.19 -4.03 -8.23
CA LYS A 104 2.79 -2.69 -8.73
C LYS A 104 3.53 -1.54 -8.06
N PHE A 105 4.11 -1.78 -6.88
CA PHE A 105 4.89 -0.80 -6.11
C PHE A 105 6.39 -1.12 -6.12
N GLY A 106 6.85 -1.99 -7.03
CA GLY A 106 8.26 -2.29 -7.26
C GLY A 106 8.87 -3.34 -6.32
N VAL A 107 8.04 -4.08 -5.57
CA VAL A 107 8.52 -5.13 -4.65
C VAL A 107 8.15 -6.50 -5.23
N ASN A 108 9.17 -7.29 -5.58
CA ASN A 108 8.97 -8.64 -6.11
C ASN A 108 8.96 -9.67 -4.97
N LEU A 109 7.76 -10.08 -4.55
CA LEU A 109 7.60 -11.11 -3.52
C LEU A 109 7.69 -12.54 -4.11
N PRO A 110 8.18 -13.53 -3.35
CA PRO A 110 8.13 -14.94 -3.76
C PRO A 110 6.69 -15.47 -3.83
N ARG A 111 6.49 -16.67 -4.40
CA ARG A 111 5.16 -17.20 -4.73
C ARG A 111 4.36 -17.57 -3.48
N THR A 112 5.01 -18.09 -2.44
CA THR A 112 4.31 -18.64 -1.27
C THR A 112 4.34 -17.69 -0.08
N SER A 113 3.31 -17.74 0.78
CA SER A 113 3.26 -16.96 2.02
C SER A 113 4.41 -17.30 2.98
N ARG A 114 4.90 -18.54 2.97
CA ARG A 114 6.05 -18.99 3.76
C ARG A 114 7.31 -18.27 3.33
N GLU A 115 7.63 -18.29 2.03
CA GLU A 115 8.79 -17.58 1.52
C GLU A 115 8.66 -16.06 1.75
N GLN A 116 7.48 -15.49 1.53
CA GLN A 116 7.22 -14.08 1.79
C GLN A 116 7.47 -13.69 3.25
N SER A 117 7.20 -14.61 4.19
CA SER A 117 7.41 -14.38 5.63
C SER A 117 8.86 -14.24 6.04
N HIS A 118 9.81 -14.49 5.13
CA HIS A 118 11.25 -14.33 5.32
C HIS A 118 11.85 -13.15 4.53
N ILE A 119 11.02 -12.39 3.79
CA ILE A 119 11.49 -11.24 3.02
C ILE A 119 11.30 -9.94 3.82
N GLY A 120 12.34 -9.12 3.87
CA GLY A 120 12.30 -7.80 4.49
C GLY A 120 12.74 -7.80 5.95
N THR A 121 12.20 -6.85 6.72
CA THR A 121 12.52 -6.67 8.14
C THR A 121 11.36 -7.14 9.01
N SER A 122 11.64 -8.03 9.98
CA SER A 122 10.61 -8.54 10.91
C SER A 122 10.10 -7.43 11.84
N ILE A 123 8.78 -7.30 11.93
CA ILE A 123 8.09 -6.28 12.70
C ILE A 123 7.21 -6.95 13.76
N SER A 124 7.38 -6.53 15.01
CA SER A 124 6.47 -6.91 16.10
C SER A 124 5.10 -6.25 15.92
N PHE A 125 4.03 -6.88 16.40
CA PHE A 125 2.66 -6.38 16.31
C PHE A 125 2.50 -4.87 16.67
N LYS A 126 3.10 -4.42 17.78
CA LYS A 126 3.02 -3.02 18.26
C LYS A 126 3.67 -1.98 17.33
N ASN A 127 4.57 -2.42 16.43
CA ASN A 127 5.35 -1.56 15.55
C ASN A 127 4.87 -1.64 14.08
N MET A 128 3.76 -2.33 13.84
CA MET A 128 3.19 -2.46 12.50
C MET A 128 2.78 -1.10 11.96
N LYS A 129 3.15 -0.85 10.71
CA LYS A 129 2.77 0.32 9.92
C LYS A 129 2.01 -0.13 8.69
N LYS A 130 1.18 0.76 8.18
CA LYS A 130 0.46 0.55 6.92
C LYS A 130 1.43 -0.01 5.86
N GLY A 131 1.00 -1.02 5.11
CA GLY A 131 1.82 -1.68 4.10
C GLY A 131 2.77 -2.76 4.64
N ASP A 132 2.77 -3.06 5.93
CA ASP A 132 3.44 -4.27 6.43
C ASP A 132 2.65 -5.52 6.05
N LEU A 133 3.34 -6.58 5.63
CA LEU A 133 2.75 -7.91 5.43
C LEU A 133 2.51 -8.57 6.77
N MET A 134 1.31 -9.07 7.02
CA MET A 134 0.95 -9.84 8.22
C MET A 134 0.92 -11.33 7.90
N PHE A 135 1.58 -12.15 8.71
CA PHE A 135 1.65 -13.60 8.50
C PHE A 135 0.95 -14.37 9.62
N PHE A 136 0.28 -15.44 9.22
CA PHE A 136 -0.56 -16.23 10.12
C PHE A 136 -0.32 -17.72 9.98
N ALA A 137 -0.49 -18.47 11.08
CA ALA A 137 -0.41 -19.93 11.11
C ALA A 137 -1.66 -20.54 11.75
N SER A 138 -2.45 -21.26 10.95
CA SER A 138 -3.67 -21.93 11.43
C SER A 138 -3.39 -22.99 12.49
N ASN A 139 -2.23 -23.65 12.41
CA ASN A 139 -1.76 -24.66 13.38
C ASN A 139 -0.81 -24.08 14.44
N GLY A 140 -0.59 -22.77 14.46
CA GLY A 140 0.34 -22.08 15.37
C GLY A 140 1.83 -22.33 15.12
N LYS A 141 2.20 -23.06 14.06
CA LYS A 141 3.60 -23.42 13.76
C LYS A 141 4.06 -23.00 12.37
N THR A 142 3.21 -23.18 11.38
CA THR A 142 3.60 -23.06 9.98
C THR A 142 2.75 -22.00 9.28
N ILE A 143 3.41 -21.04 8.62
CA ILE A 143 2.71 -20.00 7.89
C ILE A 143 1.78 -20.61 6.84
N SER A 144 0.50 -20.29 6.98
CA SER A 144 -0.58 -20.74 6.12
C SER A 144 -1.31 -19.59 5.41
N HIS A 145 -1.11 -18.35 5.87
CA HIS A 145 -1.80 -17.19 5.31
C HIS A 145 -0.96 -15.91 5.41
N VAL A 146 -1.22 -14.97 4.51
CA VAL A 146 -0.61 -13.64 4.47
C VAL A 146 -1.68 -12.59 4.17
N GLY A 147 -1.53 -11.39 4.72
CA GLY A 147 -2.35 -10.21 4.43
C GLY A 147 -1.54 -8.93 4.52
N ILE A 148 -2.20 -7.79 4.33
CA ILE A 148 -1.57 -6.45 4.33
C ILE A 148 -2.18 -5.62 5.46
N TYR A 149 -1.36 -5.11 6.37
CA TYR A 149 -1.82 -4.18 7.39
C TYR A 149 -2.17 -2.84 6.76
N MET A 150 -3.39 -2.35 7.01
CA MET A 150 -3.92 -1.10 6.44
C MET A 150 -3.73 0.11 7.37
N GLY A 151 -3.14 -0.09 8.55
CA GLY A 151 -3.21 0.89 9.63
C GLY A 151 -4.54 0.81 10.38
N ASN A 152 -4.67 1.61 11.45
CA ASN A 152 -5.89 1.74 12.25
C ASN A 152 -6.46 0.40 12.75
N GLY A 153 -5.60 -0.58 13.05
CA GLY A 153 -6.04 -1.88 13.53
C GLY A 153 -6.77 -2.73 12.48
N GLN A 154 -6.59 -2.44 11.19
CA GLN A 154 -7.22 -3.20 10.11
C GLN A 154 -6.20 -3.85 9.19
N TRP A 155 -6.56 -4.98 8.59
CA TRP A 155 -5.78 -5.64 7.55
C TRP A 155 -6.67 -6.19 6.44
N ILE A 156 -6.10 -6.42 5.26
CA ILE A 156 -6.80 -6.90 4.07
C ILE A 156 -6.10 -8.14 3.50
N SER A 157 -6.88 -9.11 3.05
CA SER A 157 -6.35 -10.27 2.33
C SER A 157 -7.41 -10.96 1.48
N ASN A 158 -6.93 -11.75 0.51
CA ASN A 158 -7.72 -12.67 -0.30
C ASN A 158 -7.83 -14.04 0.37
N LEU A 159 -9.04 -14.45 0.71
CA LEU A 159 -9.36 -15.67 1.48
C LEU A 159 -10.44 -16.51 0.80
N ASN A 160 -10.50 -17.80 1.13
CA ASN A 160 -11.54 -18.70 0.64
C ASN A 160 -12.88 -18.44 1.37
N THR A 161 -13.56 -17.34 1.03
CA THR A 161 -14.86 -16.96 1.59
C THR A 161 -15.78 -16.47 0.46
N ALA A 162 -17.06 -16.24 0.79
CA ALA A 162 -18.03 -15.69 -0.16
C ALA A 162 -17.55 -14.40 -0.84
N ASN A 163 -16.76 -13.58 -0.13
CA ASN A 163 -16.32 -12.26 -0.60
C ASN A 163 -14.82 -12.18 -0.93
N SER A 164 -14.12 -13.31 -1.12
CA SER A 164 -12.70 -13.39 -1.53
C SER A 164 -11.77 -12.40 -0.79
N VAL A 165 -11.53 -11.20 -1.34
CA VAL A 165 -10.73 -10.14 -0.70
C VAL A 165 -11.56 -9.36 0.32
N GLN A 166 -11.15 -9.44 1.58
CA GLN A 166 -11.88 -8.85 2.70
C GLN A 166 -10.98 -8.09 3.66
N THR A 167 -11.60 -7.22 4.44
CA THR A 167 -10.95 -6.45 5.50
C THR A 167 -11.32 -7.04 6.85
N PHE A 168 -10.34 -7.11 7.74
CA PHE A 168 -10.46 -7.70 9.07
C PHE A 168 -9.90 -6.76 10.13
N SER A 169 -10.37 -6.94 11.36
CA SER A 169 -9.77 -6.29 12.54
C SER A 169 -8.60 -7.10 13.05
N VAL A 170 -7.52 -6.43 13.46
CA VAL A 170 -6.42 -7.06 14.19
C VAL A 170 -6.87 -7.56 15.57
N TRP A 171 -7.95 -7.02 16.11
CA TRP A 171 -8.57 -7.46 17.37
C TRP A 171 -9.57 -8.61 17.20
N GLY A 172 -9.80 -9.06 15.96
CA GLY A 172 -10.65 -10.22 15.71
C GLY A 172 -10.07 -11.49 16.37
N PRO A 173 -10.92 -12.39 16.93
CA PRO A 173 -10.45 -13.60 17.61
C PRO A 173 -9.51 -14.46 16.77
N TRP A 174 -9.82 -14.60 15.48
CA TRP A 174 -8.97 -15.36 14.55
C TRP A 174 -7.61 -14.69 14.36
N THR A 175 -7.57 -13.37 14.16
CA THR A 175 -6.32 -12.61 14.03
C THR A 175 -5.45 -12.79 15.28
N GLN A 176 -6.03 -12.58 16.46
CA GLN A 176 -5.31 -12.69 17.73
C GLN A 176 -4.76 -14.10 17.97
N LYS A 177 -5.50 -15.14 17.58
CA LYS A 177 -5.09 -16.53 17.76
C LYS A 177 -4.01 -16.98 16.77
N HIS A 178 -4.02 -16.46 15.54
CA HIS A 178 -3.22 -17.01 14.44
C HIS A 178 -2.11 -16.10 13.94
N PHE A 179 -2.08 -14.82 14.33
CA PHE A 179 -1.00 -13.92 13.96
C PHE A 179 0.33 -14.39 14.52
N MET A 180 1.36 -14.40 13.67
CA MET A 180 2.69 -14.85 14.03
C MET A 180 3.67 -13.67 14.10
N TRP A 181 3.87 -12.98 12.97
CA TRP A 181 4.68 -11.78 12.87
C TRP A 181 4.31 -10.99 11.61
N ALA A 182 4.90 -9.81 11.47
CA ALA A 182 4.81 -9.00 10.26
C ALA A 182 6.18 -8.82 9.60
N GLN A 183 6.19 -8.53 8.29
CA GLN A 183 7.39 -8.12 7.56
C GLN A 183 7.17 -6.76 6.90
N ARG A 184 8.18 -5.90 6.94
CA ARG A 184 8.23 -4.64 6.18
C ARG A 184 9.12 -4.78 4.96
N VAL A 185 8.57 -4.45 3.78
CA VAL A 185 9.23 -4.60 2.47
C VAL A 185 9.14 -3.33 1.59
N LEU A 186 8.48 -2.27 2.08
CA LEU A 186 8.38 -0.95 1.42
C LEU A 186 9.40 0.05 1.98
#